data_AF-A0A7X7R092-F1
#
_entry.id   AF-A0A7X7R092-F1
#
_cell.length_a   1.000
_cell.length_b   1.000
_cell.length_c   1.000
_cell.angle_alpha   90.00
_cell.angle_beta   90.00
_cell.angle_gamma   90.00
#
_symmetry.space_group_name_H-M   'P 1'
#
loop_
_entity.id
_entity.type
_entity.pdbx_description
1 polymer ?
#
loop_
_entity_poly.entity_id
_entity_poly.type
_entity_poly.pdbx_seq_one_letter_code
_entity_poly.pdbx_strand_id
1 'polypeptide(L)'
;GDADKIKTKKSKDKISPKQFSKIISKGLKPVFKDYNKSSLSNDAADIALFGRMVANDANINIDGAAMFSHAISTHKVDNEIDFFTAIDDLQPDEEAGAGMMGTLEFNSASYYRFAALNLDMLADESHLSAMSLDDRKKIVETFIKSTLMAMPGARKGSMNGNTLPGYVMCVVRSEGHPIQLVNAFERPVNDKNGVFDKSVELLKAEYNKLKTTWDLNEVSCISLPDKTLKELLKEVLKHVK
;
A
#
# COMPACT_ATOMS: atom_id res chain seq x y z
N GLY A 1 21.12 64.70 35.88
CA GLY A 1 20.52 65.33 34.69
C GLY A 1 20.53 64.28 33.62
N ASP A 2 19.37 63.73 33.30
CA ASP A 2 18.50 64.23 32.22
C ASP A 2 19.05 63.84 30.86
N ALA A 3 18.30 63.31 29.91
CA ALA A 3 16.94 62.80 29.86
C ALA A 3 16.84 62.09 28.49
N ASP A 4 16.24 60.90 28.46
CA ASP A 4 15.13 60.56 27.59
C ASP A 4 14.99 61.25 26.21
N LYS A 5 15.06 60.44 25.13
CA LYS A 5 14.03 60.27 24.05
C LYS A 5 14.64 59.88 22.69
N ILE A 6 14.65 58.58 22.39
CA ILE A 6 14.46 58.11 21.01
C ILE A 6 13.20 57.23 21.02
N LYS A 7 12.06 57.87 20.76
CA LYS A 7 10.76 57.20 20.64
C LYS A 7 10.72 56.40 19.33
N THR A 8 10.72 55.08 19.45
CA THR A 8 10.29 54.14 18.40
C THR A 8 8.86 54.44 17.95
N LYS A 9 8.68 54.96 16.72
CA LYS A 9 7.40 54.91 16.00
C LYS A 9 7.25 53.52 15.37
N LYS A 10 6.69 52.56 16.13
CA LYS A 10 6.13 51.31 15.57
C LYS A 10 4.69 51.60 15.13
N SER A 11 4.47 51.91 13.85
CA SER A 11 3.14 51.72 13.23
C SER A 11 3.13 50.33 12.57
N LYS A 12 2.83 49.30 13.35
CA LYS A 12 2.38 48.02 12.81
C LYS A 12 0.86 48.03 12.94
N ASP A 13 0.17 48.34 11.85
CA ASP A 13 -1.27 48.10 11.74
C ASP A 13 -1.51 46.60 11.98
N LYS A 14 -1.97 46.28 13.19
CA LYS A 14 -2.28 44.91 13.59
C LYS A 14 -3.58 44.52 12.90
N ILE A 15 -3.46 43.77 11.80
CA ILE A 15 -4.61 43.15 11.12
C ILE A 15 -5.31 42.23 12.13
N SER A 16 -6.59 42.46 12.40
CA SER A 16 -7.35 41.62 13.33
C SER A 16 -7.53 40.19 12.77
N PRO A 17 -7.67 39.16 13.62
CA PRO A 17 -7.94 37.78 13.16
C PRO A 17 -9.17 37.64 12.25
N LYS A 18 -10.16 38.53 12.43
CA LYS A 18 -11.36 38.61 11.57
C LYS A 18 -11.04 39.21 10.19
N GLN A 19 -10.13 40.17 10.10
CA GLN A 19 -9.65 40.69 8.82
C GLN A 19 -8.72 39.70 8.12
N PHE A 20 -7.87 38.99 8.88
CA PHE A 20 -6.98 37.96 8.35
C PHE A 20 -7.77 36.76 7.77
N SER A 21 -8.75 36.25 8.50
CA SER A 21 -9.67 35.20 7.99
C SER A 21 -10.49 35.67 6.79
N LYS A 22 -10.91 36.95 6.76
CA LYS A 22 -11.62 37.53 5.60
C LYS A 22 -10.73 37.65 4.36
N ILE A 23 -9.47 38.04 4.53
CA ILE A 23 -8.47 38.13 3.45
C ILE A 23 -8.13 36.74 2.92
N ILE A 24 -7.89 35.76 3.81
CA ILE A 24 -7.67 34.36 3.43
C ILE A 24 -8.91 33.83 2.69
N SER A 25 -10.12 34.04 3.20
CA SER A 25 -11.34 33.56 2.56
C SER A 25 -11.63 34.23 1.21
N LYS A 26 -11.23 35.49 1.00
CA LYS A 26 -11.38 36.20 -0.28
C LYS A 26 -10.28 35.87 -1.29
N GLY A 27 -9.06 35.56 -0.82
CA GLY A 27 -7.92 35.23 -1.66
C GLY A 27 -7.83 33.76 -2.04
N LEU A 28 -8.08 32.84 -1.10
CA LEU A 28 -8.02 31.38 -1.37
C LEU A 28 -9.25 30.87 -2.12
N LYS A 29 -10.46 31.34 -1.80
CA LYS A 29 -11.69 30.83 -2.46
C LYS A 29 -11.68 30.94 -3.99
N PRO A 30 -11.23 32.05 -4.63
CA PRO A 30 -11.11 32.10 -6.09
C PRO A 30 -9.93 31.28 -6.61
N VAL A 31 -8.80 31.21 -5.90
CA VAL A 31 -7.63 30.41 -6.32
C VAL A 31 -7.94 28.91 -6.32
N PHE A 32 -8.69 28.40 -5.35
CA PHE A 32 -9.20 27.02 -5.35
C PHE A 32 -10.34 26.82 -6.35
N LYS A 33 -11.06 27.89 -6.76
CA LYS A 33 -12.13 27.80 -7.76
C LYS A 33 -11.59 27.71 -9.18
N ASP A 34 -10.51 28.43 -9.48
CA ASP A 34 -9.88 28.47 -10.81
C ASP A 34 -8.88 27.34 -11.02
N TYR A 35 -8.47 26.63 -9.97
CA TYR A 35 -7.72 25.36 -10.05
C TYR A 35 -8.61 24.14 -10.42
N ASN A 36 -9.88 24.36 -10.78
CA ASN A 36 -10.84 23.29 -10.98
C ASN A 36 -11.01 22.91 -12.45
N LYS A 37 -10.86 21.61 -12.68
CA LYS A 37 -11.24 20.79 -13.86
C LYS A 37 -10.18 20.51 -14.92
N SER A 38 -9.27 21.42 -15.26
CA SER A 38 -8.29 21.17 -16.35
C SER A 38 -6.84 20.95 -15.89
N SER A 39 -6.49 21.31 -14.64
CA SER A 39 -5.12 21.19 -14.11
C SER A 39 -4.89 19.96 -13.23
N LEU A 40 -5.95 19.26 -12.83
CA LEU A 40 -5.85 17.99 -12.11
C LEU A 40 -5.73 16.89 -13.16
N SER A 41 -4.51 16.51 -13.51
CA SER A 41 -4.28 15.36 -14.40
C SER A 41 -4.87 14.11 -13.76
N ASN A 42 -5.97 13.61 -14.33
CA ASN A 42 -6.50 12.30 -13.99
C ASN A 42 -5.53 11.18 -14.41
N ASP A 43 -4.61 11.50 -15.32
CA ASP A 43 -3.56 10.63 -15.84
C ASP A 43 -2.43 10.34 -14.85
N ALA A 44 -2.56 10.71 -13.57
CA ALA A 44 -1.54 10.37 -12.58
C ALA A 44 -1.64 8.87 -12.24
N ALA A 45 -0.54 8.14 -12.38
CA ALA A 45 -0.51 6.69 -12.23
C ALA A 45 -0.99 6.21 -10.85
N ASP A 46 -0.66 6.93 -9.78
CA ASP A 46 -1.09 6.67 -8.42
C ASP A 46 -2.60 6.86 -8.24
N ILE A 47 -3.16 7.93 -8.79
CA ILE A 47 -4.61 8.20 -8.78
C ILE A 47 -5.36 7.13 -9.57
N ALA A 48 -4.87 6.74 -10.75
CA ALA A 48 -5.50 5.69 -11.55
C ALA A 48 -5.47 4.32 -10.84
N LEU A 49 -4.39 4.01 -10.13
CA LEU A 49 -4.24 2.74 -9.42
C LEU A 49 -5.08 2.71 -8.13
N PHE A 50 -4.99 3.76 -7.30
CA PHE A 50 -5.53 3.75 -5.92
C PHE A 50 -6.79 4.59 -5.72
N GLY A 51 -7.16 5.38 -6.73
CA GLY A 51 -8.32 6.26 -6.69
C GLY A 51 -8.04 7.59 -5.97
N ARG A 52 -9.05 8.46 -6.01
CA ARG A 52 -9.08 9.76 -5.35
C ARG A 52 -10.49 10.04 -4.86
N MET A 53 -10.59 10.44 -3.59
CA MET A 53 -11.85 10.87 -2.97
C MET A 53 -11.72 12.32 -2.47
N VAL A 54 -12.53 13.22 -2.99
CA VAL A 54 -12.63 14.62 -2.59
C VAL A 54 -14.04 14.94 -2.12
N ALA A 55 -14.21 15.12 -0.81
CA ALA A 55 -15.53 15.34 -0.21
C ALA A 55 -16.26 16.60 -0.70
N ASN A 56 -15.51 17.65 -1.08
CA ASN A 56 -16.08 18.94 -1.49
C ASN A 56 -16.47 19.00 -2.97
N ASP A 57 -16.01 18.07 -3.81
CA ASP A 57 -16.37 17.99 -5.23
C ASP A 57 -16.33 16.54 -5.71
N ALA A 58 -17.52 15.94 -5.80
CA ALA A 58 -17.66 14.56 -6.24
C ALA A 58 -17.31 14.35 -7.72
N ASN A 59 -17.27 15.41 -8.54
CA ASN A 59 -17.00 15.29 -9.98
C ASN A 59 -15.54 14.96 -10.30
N ILE A 60 -14.64 15.11 -9.32
CA ILE A 60 -13.22 14.78 -9.47
C ILE A 60 -12.85 13.48 -8.74
N ASN A 61 -13.83 12.75 -8.21
CA ASN A 61 -13.59 11.43 -7.65
C ASN A 61 -13.24 10.44 -8.76
N ILE A 62 -12.25 9.60 -8.47
CA ILE A 62 -11.80 8.54 -9.37
C ILE A 62 -11.71 7.26 -8.55
N ASP A 63 -12.32 6.20 -9.06
CA ASP A 63 -12.19 4.88 -8.45
C ASP A 63 -10.85 4.26 -8.84
N GLY A 64 -10.20 3.59 -7.89
CA GLY A 64 -8.92 2.92 -8.13
C GLY A 64 -9.09 1.62 -8.92
N ALA A 65 -8.23 1.41 -9.91
CA ALA A 65 -8.21 0.16 -10.69
C ALA A 65 -7.59 -1.03 -9.93
N ALA A 66 -6.81 -0.76 -8.87
CA ALA A 66 -6.19 -1.78 -8.04
C ALA A 66 -7.07 -2.15 -6.85
N MET A 67 -7.15 -3.45 -6.55
CA MET A 67 -7.88 -4.00 -5.42
C MET A 67 -6.93 -4.78 -4.52
N PHE A 68 -7.08 -4.65 -3.21
CA PHE A 68 -6.23 -5.32 -2.23
C PHE A 68 -7.07 -5.99 -1.16
N SER A 69 -6.53 -7.07 -0.60
CA SER A 69 -7.02 -7.64 0.65
C SER A 69 -5.97 -7.45 1.73
N HIS A 70 -6.41 -7.39 2.99
CA HIS A 70 -5.48 -7.43 4.11
C HIS A 70 -4.70 -8.75 4.08
N ALA A 71 -3.39 -8.67 4.34
CA ALA A 71 -2.57 -9.84 4.49
C ALA A 71 -2.98 -10.60 5.75
N ILE A 72 -3.28 -11.89 5.62
CA ILE A 72 -3.66 -12.75 6.75
C ILE A 72 -2.71 -13.94 6.84
N SER A 73 -2.54 -14.51 8.03
CA SER A 73 -1.77 -15.74 8.18
C SER A 73 -2.54 -16.92 7.58
N THR A 74 -1.80 -17.86 7.00
CA THR A 74 -2.36 -19.12 6.46
C THR A 74 -2.58 -20.18 7.55
N HIS A 75 -2.02 -19.94 8.74
CA HIS A 75 -2.09 -20.82 9.90
C HIS A 75 -2.43 -20.00 11.14
N LYS A 76 -2.73 -20.70 12.25
CA LYS A 76 -2.82 -20.08 13.56
C LYS A 76 -1.43 -19.55 13.96
N VAL A 77 -1.39 -18.31 14.44
CA VAL A 77 -0.17 -17.63 14.88
C VAL A 77 -0.35 -17.28 16.35
N ASP A 78 0.63 -17.63 17.17
CA ASP A 78 0.72 -17.16 18.55
C ASP A 78 1.75 -16.02 18.59
N ASN A 79 1.45 -14.95 19.35
CA ASN A 79 2.40 -13.85 19.54
C ASN A 79 3.44 -14.25 20.59
N GLU A 80 4.69 -13.94 20.31
CA GLU A 80 5.80 -14.05 21.24
C GLU A 80 6.06 -12.71 21.92
N ILE A 81 6.46 -12.75 23.18
CA ILE A 81 6.77 -11.57 24.00
C ILE A 81 8.28 -11.47 24.15
N ASP A 82 8.85 -10.40 23.59
CA ASP A 82 10.24 -10.00 23.72
C ASP A 82 10.40 -9.05 24.91
N PHE A 83 11.17 -9.45 25.92
CA PHE A 83 11.48 -8.62 27.08
C PHE A 83 12.80 -7.89 26.86
N PHE A 84 12.78 -6.56 26.93
CA PHE A 84 13.98 -5.74 26.74
C PHE A 84 14.23 -4.81 27.93
N THR A 85 15.50 -4.46 28.11
CA THR A 85 15.95 -3.46 29.09
C THR A 85 16.80 -2.41 28.41
N ALA A 86 16.66 -1.15 28.81
CA ALA A 86 17.60 -0.09 28.47
C ALA A 86 18.45 0.24 29.70
N ILE A 87 19.76 0.30 29.50
CA ILE A 87 20.74 0.67 30.53
C ILE A 87 20.98 2.17 30.43
N ASP A 88 21.12 2.84 31.57
CA ASP A 88 21.53 4.25 31.61
C ASP A 88 23.05 4.32 31.79
N ASP A 89 23.74 4.82 30.76
CA ASP A 89 25.20 4.93 30.75
C ASP A 89 25.76 5.91 31.80
N LEU A 90 24.91 6.75 32.42
CA LEU A 90 25.30 7.72 33.45
C LEU A 90 25.09 7.23 34.89
N GLN A 91 24.59 6.01 35.10
CA GLN A 91 24.35 5.49 36.45
C GLN A 91 25.66 5.15 37.20
N PRO A 92 25.72 5.36 38.53
CA PRO A 92 26.87 4.94 39.34
C PRO A 92 27.06 3.42 39.33
N ASP A 93 28.31 2.95 39.29
CA ASP A 93 28.66 1.51 39.23
C ASP A 93 28.10 0.67 40.40
N GLU A 94 27.76 1.29 41.52
CA GLU A 94 27.17 0.63 42.71
C GLU A 94 25.65 0.40 42.59
N GLU A 95 24.98 1.07 41.64
CA GLU A 95 23.54 0.91 41.33
C GLU A 95 23.37 0.21 39.98
N ALA A 96 23.76 -1.06 39.88
CA ALA A 96 23.49 -1.87 38.71
C ALA A 96 21.97 -2.10 38.54
N GLY A 97 21.34 -1.40 37.59
CA GLY A 97 19.91 -1.49 37.31
C GLY A 97 19.55 -1.17 35.85
N ALA A 98 18.36 -1.60 35.42
CA ALA A 98 17.80 -1.18 34.13
C ALA A 98 17.13 0.20 34.31
N GLY A 99 17.57 1.20 33.54
CA GLY A 99 16.92 2.52 33.48
C GLY A 99 15.50 2.46 32.89
N MET A 100 15.23 1.45 32.05
CA MET A 100 13.89 1.12 31.56
C MET A 100 13.76 -0.38 31.31
N MET A 101 12.59 -0.95 31.57
CA MET A 101 12.21 -2.29 31.15
C MET A 101 10.92 -2.23 30.34
N GLY A 102 10.76 -3.10 29.35
CA GLY A 102 9.55 -3.18 28.54
C GLY A 102 9.38 -4.52 27.86
N THR A 103 8.19 -4.70 27.28
CA THR A 103 7.84 -5.86 26.46
C THR A 103 7.43 -5.42 25.06
N LEU A 104 7.78 -6.23 24.05
CA LEU A 104 7.31 -6.10 22.69
C LEU A 104 6.68 -7.41 22.25
N GLU A 105 5.61 -7.34 21.49
CA GLU A 105 5.05 -8.53 20.83
C GLU A 105 5.54 -8.61 19.39
N PHE A 106 5.90 -9.81 18.97
CA PHE A 106 6.21 -10.14 17.58
C PHE A 106 5.69 -11.53 17.23
N ASN A 107 5.64 -11.86 15.94
CA ASN A 107 5.32 -13.20 15.50
C ASN A 107 6.06 -13.54 14.21
N SER A 108 6.02 -14.83 13.84
CA SER A 108 6.47 -15.32 12.55
C SER A 108 5.32 -16.07 11.89
N ALA A 109 4.84 -15.54 10.76
CA ALA A 109 3.70 -16.08 10.06
C ALA A 109 3.95 -16.18 8.56
N SER A 110 3.42 -17.23 7.95
CA SER A 110 3.30 -17.32 6.49
C SER A 110 2.03 -16.61 6.05
N TYR A 111 2.19 -15.44 5.42
CA TYR A 111 1.08 -14.58 5.01
C TYR A 111 0.56 -14.91 3.61
N TYR A 112 -0.76 -15.00 3.48
CA TYR A 112 -1.48 -14.88 2.21
C TYR A 112 -1.70 -13.41 1.91
N ARG A 113 -1.25 -12.97 0.72
CA ARG A 113 -1.49 -11.61 0.20
C ARG A 113 -2.28 -11.71 -1.08
N PHE A 114 -3.28 -10.84 -1.24
CA PHE A 114 -4.06 -10.73 -2.46
C PHE A 114 -4.03 -9.30 -2.98
N ALA A 115 -3.74 -9.18 -4.27
CA ALA A 115 -3.87 -7.95 -5.03
C ALA A 115 -4.43 -8.29 -6.41
N ALA A 116 -5.23 -7.39 -6.95
CA ALA A 116 -5.74 -7.49 -8.30
C ALA A 116 -5.70 -6.13 -8.99
N LEU A 117 -5.69 -6.15 -10.32
CA LEU A 117 -5.61 -4.96 -11.14
C LEU A 117 -6.56 -5.08 -12.32
N ASN A 118 -7.45 -4.11 -12.48
CA ASN A 118 -8.33 -4.03 -13.65
C ASN A 118 -7.61 -3.32 -14.81
N LEU A 119 -7.18 -4.08 -15.81
CA LEU A 119 -6.46 -3.55 -16.97
C LEU A 119 -7.34 -2.75 -17.92
N ASP A 120 -8.63 -3.06 -17.99
CA ASP A 120 -9.59 -2.33 -18.83
C ASP A 120 -9.86 -0.96 -18.23
N MET A 121 -10.13 -0.91 -16.94
CA MET A 121 -10.32 0.34 -16.21
C MET A 121 -9.08 1.24 -16.26
N LEU A 122 -7.87 0.69 -16.23
CA LEU A 122 -6.66 1.48 -16.43
C LEU A 122 -6.57 2.12 -17.83
N ALA A 123 -7.13 1.45 -18.84
CA ALA A 123 -7.11 1.92 -20.22
C ALA A 123 -8.26 2.89 -20.57
N ASP A 124 -9.22 3.06 -19.66
CA ASP A 124 -10.40 3.90 -19.86
C ASP A 124 -10.10 5.40 -19.84
N GLU A 125 -11.03 6.19 -20.39
CA GLU A 125 -10.95 7.66 -20.51
C GLU A 125 -10.80 8.39 -19.17
N SER A 126 -11.26 7.78 -18.07
CA SER A 126 -11.14 8.32 -16.72
C SER A 126 -9.78 8.08 -16.06
N HIS A 127 -8.91 7.27 -16.69
CA HIS A 127 -7.66 6.79 -16.10
C HIS A 127 -6.46 7.15 -16.98
N LEU A 128 -5.83 6.18 -17.65
CA LEU A 128 -4.55 6.35 -18.34
C LEU A 128 -4.69 6.32 -19.87
N SER A 129 -5.89 6.50 -20.43
CA SER A 129 -6.10 6.46 -21.89
C SER A 129 -5.27 7.49 -22.65
N ALA A 130 -4.96 8.63 -22.02
CA ALA A 130 -4.12 9.69 -22.59
C ALA A 130 -2.63 9.29 -22.68
N MET A 131 -2.21 8.26 -21.95
CA MET A 131 -0.83 7.76 -21.97
C MET A 131 -0.59 6.77 -23.10
N SER A 132 0.66 6.69 -23.54
CA SER A 132 1.08 5.67 -24.50
C SER A 132 0.90 4.26 -23.92
N LEU A 133 0.69 3.27 -24.80
CA LEU A 133 0.66 1.86 -24.40
C LEU A 133 1.93 1.44 -23.64
N ASP A 134 3.09 1.95 -24.05
CA ASP A 134 4.36 1.63 -23.40
C ASP A 134 4.46 2.20 -21.99
N ASP A 135 3.92 3.40 -21.74
CA ASP A 135 3.90 3.98 -20.40
C ASP A 135 2.90 3.27 -19.49
N ARG A 136 1.72 2.89 -20.00
CA ARG A 136 0.77 2.03 -19.27
C ARG A 136 1.41 0.68 -18.89
N LYS A 137 2.15 0.06 -19.81
CA LYS A 137 2.92 -1.17 -19.52
C LYS A 137 3.95 -0.96 -18.42
N LYS A 138 4.71 0.13 -18.44
CA LYS A 138 5.67 0.46 -17.36
C LYS A 138 4.98 0.65 -16.01
N ILE A 139 3.80 1.28 -15.99
CA ILE A 139 3.02 1.47 -14.77
C ILE A 139 2.58 0.11 -14.21
N VAL A 140 2.01 -0.76 -15.04
CA VAL A 140 1.61 -2.12 -14.64
C VAL A 140 2.80 -2.94 -14.16
N GLU A 141 3.93 -2.88 -14.88
CA GLU A 141 5.17 -3.55 -14.47
C GLU A 141 5.66 -3.07 -13.11
N THR A 142 5.67 -1.75 -12.90
CA THR A 142 6.11 -1.11 -11.65
C THR A 142 5.16 -1.47 -10.51
N PHE A 143 3.85 -1.49 -10.76
CA PHE A 143 2.84 -1.89 -9.79
C PHE A 143 3.05 -3.33 -9.34
N ILE A 144 3.25 -4.27 -10.26
CA ILE A 144 3.48 -5.69 -9.94
C ILE A 144 4.76 -5.84 -9.13
N LYS A 145 5.88 -5.27 -9.60
CA LYS A 145 7.16 -5.31 -8.87
C LYS A 145 7.05 -4.74 -7.47
N SER A 146 6.45 -3.56 -7.34
CA SER A 146 6.28 -2.87 -6.06
C SER A 146 5.39 -3.67 -5.13
N THR A 147 4.29 -4.23 -5.61
CA THR A 147 3.38 -5.06 -4.79
C THR A 147 4.07 -6.31 -4.27
N LEU A 148 4.88 -6.98 -5.10
CA LEU A 148 5.60 -8.18 -4.69
C LEU A 148 6.73 -7.88 -3.69
N MET A 149 7.47 -6.80 -3.90
CA MET A 149 8.66 -6.43 -3.11
C MET A 149 8.34 -5.52 -1.91
N ALA A 150 7.15 -4.93 -1.84
CA ALA A 150 6.77 -4.05 -0.75
C ALA A 150 6.70 -4.81 0.58
N MET A 151 7.34 -4.22 1.58
CA MET A 151 7.33 -4.64 2.98
C MET A 151 7.02 -3.44 3.87
N PRO A 152 6.11 -3.56 4.85
CA PRO A 152 5.84 -2.48 5.80
C PRO A 152 7.11 -2.05 6.55
N GLY A 153 7.31 -0.74 6.70
CA GLY A 153 8.50 -0.18 7.36
C GLY A 153 8.49 -0.21 8.90
N ALA A 154 7.40 -0.70 9.51
CA ALA A 154 7.26 -0.73 10.96
C ALA A 154 8.34 -1.59 11.62
N ARG A 155 8.99 -1.06 12.66
CA ARG A 155 10.03 -1.74 13.45
C ARG A 155 11.19 -2.33 12.62
N LYS A 156 11.44 -1.80 11.42
CA LYS A 156 12.50 -2.31 10.51
C LYS A 156 13.89 -2.28 11.15
N GLY A 157 14.19 -1.25 11.95
CA GLY A 157 15.50 -1.10 12.60
C GLY A 157 15.76 -2.11 13.73
N SER A 158 14.71 -2.60 14.39
CA SER A 158 14.84 -3.53 15.52
C SER A 158 14.58 -4.99 15.15
N MET A 159 13.74 -5.26 14.13
CA MET A 159 13.29 -6.63 13.80
C MET A 159 13.68 -7.12 12.40
N ASN A 160 14.04 -6.23 11.47
CA ASN A 160 14.36 -6.54 10.06
C ASN A 160 13.53 -7.68 9.42
N GLY A 161 12.21 -7.50 9.31
CA GLY A 161 11.30 -8.50 8.72
C GLY A 161 11.30 -8.58 7.19
N ASN A 162 12.33 -8.08 6.49
CA ASN A 162 12.32 -8.02 5.02
C ASN A 162 12.48 -9.41 4.40
N THR A 163 11.45 -9.87 3.70
CA THR A 163 11.46 -11.14 2.96
C THR A 163 10.88 -10.95 1.57
N LEU A 164 11.24 -11.85 0.65
CA LEU A 164 10.59 -11.95 -0.66
C LEU A 164 9.53 -13.05 -0.61
N PRO A 165 8.45 -12.96 -1.42
CA PRO A 165 7.44 -14.01 -1.49
C PRO A 165 8.05 -15.34 -1.93
N GLY A 166 7.83 -16.40 -1.15
CA GLY A 166 8.29 -17.74 -1.52
C GLY A 166 7.49 -18.35 -2.68
N TYR A 167 6.23 -17.94 -2.86
CA TYR A 167 5.35 -18.38 -3.93
C TYR A 167 4.45 -17.22 -4.37
N VAL A 168 4.28 -17.08 -5.68
CA VAL A 168 3.38 -16.09 -6.29
C VAL A 168 2.62 -16.79 -7.39
N MET A 169 1.30 -16.65 -7.43
CA MET A 169 0.47 -17.10 -8.54
C MET A 169 -0.20 -15.88 -9.16
N CYS A 170 0.10 -15.65 -10.43
CA CYS A 170 -0.50 -14.57 -11.21
C CYS A 170 -1.43 -15.18 -12.25
N VAL A 171 -2.69 -14.78 -12.21
CA VAL A 171 -3.73 -15.23 -13.13
C VAL A 171 -4.23 -14.03 -13.90
N VAL A 172 -4.13 -14.08 -15.22
CA VAL A 172 -4.77 -13.13 -16.13
C VAL A 172 -6.09 -13.73 -16.56
N ARG A 173 -7.18 -12.98 -16.35
CA ARG A 173 -8.53 -13.35 -16.77
C ARG A 173 -8.99 -12.43 -17.88
N SER A 174 -9.75 -12.95 -18.84
CA SER A 174 -10.32 -12.18 -19.94
C SER A 174 -11.50 -11.31 -19.50
N GLU A 175 -12.23 -11.76 -18.48
CA GLU A 175 -13.46 -11.15 -18.02
C GLU A 175 -13.76 -11.52 -16.55
N GLY A 176 -14.71 -10.79 -15.97
CA GLY A 176 -15.21 -11.01 -14.63
C GLY A 176 -14.34 -10.40 -13.53
N HIS A 177 -14.76 -10.61 -12.28
CA HIS A 177 -14.09 -10.02 -11.12
C HIS A 177 -12.85 -10.82 -10.70
N PRO A 178 -11.84 -10.17 -10.09
CA PRO A 178 -10.76 -10.88 -9.43
C PRO A 178 -11.28 -11.81 -8.32
N ILE A 179 -10.75 -13.03 -8.23
CA ILE A 179 -11.22 -14.06 -7.29
C ILE A 179 -10.16 -14.30 -6.22
N GLN A 180 -10.55 -14.18 -4.95
CA GLN A 180 -9.68 -14.50 -3.82
C GLN A 180 -9.68 -16.01 -3.54
N LEU A 181 -8.56 -16.48 -3.02
CA LEU A 181 -8.34 -17.88 -2.63
C LEU A 181 -8.22 -18.04 -1.12
N VAL A 182 -8.75 -17.06 -0.38
CA VAL A 182 -8.71 -17.02 1.08
C VAL A 182 -9.35 -18.26 1.73
N ASN A 183 -10.35 -18.85 1.05
CA ASN A 183 -11.04 -20.06 1.51
C ASN A 183 -10.11 -21.29 1.59
N ALA A 184 -8.96 -21.28 0.90
CA ALA A 184 -7.92 -22.30 1.06
C ALA A 184 -7.40 -22.37 2.51
N PHE A 185 -7.55 -21.30 3.27
CA PHE A 185 -7.05 -21.13 4.63
C PHE A 185 -8.16 -20.94 5.67
N GLU A 186 -9.42 -21.20 5.31
CA GLU A 186 -10.54 -21.20 6.28
C GLU A 186 -10.27 -22.18 7.42
N ARG A 187 -9.74 -23.36 7.07
CA ARG A 187 -9.11 -24.27 8.03
C ARG A 187 -7.63 -23.91 8.14
N PRO A 188 -7.16 -23.42 9.31
CA PRO A 188 -5.77 -23.02 9.46
C PRO A 188 -4.83 -24.19 9.17
N VAL A 189 -3.76 -23.92 8.42
CA VAL A 189 -2.73 -24.91 8.11
C VAL A 189 -2.06 -25.38 9.40
N ASN A 190 -1.97 -26.70 9.56
CA ASN A 190 -1.31 -27.35 10.69
C ASN A 190 -0.39 -28.43 10.14
N ASP A 191 0.89 -28.09 9.99
CA ASP A 191 1.93 -29.00 9.51
C ASP A 191 3.15 -28.93 10.43
N LYS A 192 3.66 -30.10 10.82
CA LYS A 192 4.82 -30.24 11.71
C LYS A 192 6.16 -30.00 10.99
N ASN A 193 6.19 -30.11 9.67
CA ASN A 193 7.40 -29.94 8.85
C ASN A 193 7.54 -28.53 8.27
N GLY A 194 6.66 -27.60 8.66
CA GLY A 194 6.60 -26.25 8.15
C GLY A 194 5.30 -25.98 7.40
N VAL A 195 4.74 -24.79 7.61
CA VAL A 195 3.42 -24.41 7.09
C VAL A 195 3.45 -23.99 5.62
N PHE A 196 4.60 -23.54 5.11
CA PHE A 196 4.69 -22.87 3.82
C PHE A 196 4.30 -23.77 2.64
N ASP A 197 4.94 -24.93 2.51
CA ASP A 197 4.69 -25.84 1.38
C ASP A 197 3.23 -26.34 1.37
N LYS A 198 2.69 -26.62 2.56
CA LYS A 198 1.29 -27.02 2.70
C LYS A 198 0.33 -25.89 2.33
N SER A 199 0.65 -24.64 2.68
CA SER A 199 -0.12 -23.48 2.25
C SER A 199 -0.13 -23.32 0.73
N VAL A 200 0.99 -23.56 0.05
CA VAL A 200 1.07 -23.53 -1.42
C VAL A 200 0.23 -24.64 -2.04
N GLU A 201 0.28 -25.86 -1.49
CA GLU A 201 -0.53 -27.00 -1.95
C GLU A 201 -2.03 -26.69 -1.88
N LEU A 202 -2.49 -26.18 -0.73
CA LEU A 202 -3.91 -25.84 -0.52
C LEU A 202 -4.36 -24.68 -1.41
N LEU A 203 -3.52 -23.67 -1.61
CA LEU A 203 -3.79 -22.56 -2.52
C LEU A 203 -4.02 -23.07 -3.97
N LYS A 204 -3.14 -23.96 -4.45
CA LYS A 204 -3.27 -24.59 -5.77
C LYS A 204 -4.52 -25.46 -5.86
N ALA A 205 -4.82 -26.23 -4.80
CA ALA A 205 -6.01 -27.08 -4.75
C ALA A 205 -7.31 -26.26 -4.80
N GLU A 206 -7.40 -25.17 -4.05
CA GLU A 206 -8.58 -24.28 -4.06
C GLU A 206 -8.73 -23.61 -5.43
N TYR A 207 -7.64 -23.17 -6.05
CA TYR A 207 -7.71 -22.60 -7.40
C TYR A 207 -8.23 -23.62 -8.42
N ASN A 208 -7.70 -24.84 -8.42
CA ASN A 208 -8.16 -25.91 -9.31
C ASN A 208 -9.64 -26.26 -9.08
N LYS A 209 -10.06 -26.35 -7.82
CA LYS A 209 -11.45 -26.60 -7.46
C LYS A 209 -12.36 -25.49 -7.99
N LEU A 210 -11.99 -24.22 -7.81
CA LEU A 210 -12.78 -23.09 -8.33
C LEU A 210 -12.81 -23.10 -9.86
N LYS A 211 -11.69 -23.44 -10.51
CA LYS A 211 -11.63 -23.58 -11.97
C LYS A 211 -12.61 -24.61 -12.50
N THR A 212 -12.69 -25.78 -11.86
CA THR A 212 -13.65 -26.84 -12.24
C THR A 212 -15.09 -26.52 -11.85
N THR A 213 -15.31 -25.81 -10.73
CA THR A 213 -16.67 -25.55 -10.21
C THR A 213 -17.36 -24.38 -10.91
N TRP A 214 -16.59 -23.35 -11.29
CA TRP A 214 -17.11 -22.07 -11.78
C TRP A 214 -16.64 -21.74 -13.20
N ASP A 215 -16.02 -22.70 -13.90
CA ASP A 215 -15.46 -22.52 -15.25
C ASP A 215 -14.62 -21.24 -15.36
N LEU A 216 -13.66 -21.07 -14.44
CA LEU A 216 -12.83 -19.88 -14.40
C LEU A 216 -11.99 -19.77 -15.69
N ASN A 217 -12.44 -18.91 -16.60
CA ASN A 217 -11.71 -18.54 -17.82
C ASN A 217 -10.39 -17.82 -17.44
N GLU A 218 -9.29 -18.57 -17.46
CA GLU A 218 -7.94 -18.02 -17.39
C GLU A 218 -7.37 -17.87 -18.81
N VAL A 219 -6.76 -16.73 -19.09
CA VAL A 219 -6.00 -16.49 -20.32
C VAL A 219 -4.56 -16.95 -20.12
N SER A 220 -4.03 -16.72 -18.93
CA SER A 220 -2.68 -17.11 -18.55
C SER A 220 -2.58 -17.30 -17.05
N CYS A 221 -1.84 -18.32 -16.62
CA CYS A 221 -1.49 -18.57 -15.23
C CYS A 221 0.01 -18.83 -15.14
N ILE A 222 0.72 -17.97 -14.40
CA ILE A 222 2.16 -18.10 -14.17
C ILE A 222 2.43 -18.04 -12.68
N SER A 223 3.31 -18.93 -12.24
CA SER A 223 3.73 -18.98 -10.84
C SER A 223 5.24 -18.86 -10.67
N LEU A 224 5.65 -18.25 -9.55
CA LEU A 224 7.02 -18.31 -9.03
C LEU A 224 7.06 -19.41 -7.95
N PRO A 225 8.11 -20.25 -7.87
CA PRO A 225 9.38 -20.17 -8.61
C PRO A 225 9.40 -20.92 -9.96
N ASP A 226 8.29 -21.49 -10.42
CA ASP A 226 8.23 -22.28 -11.67
C ASP A 226 8.72 -21.48 -12.90
N LYS A 227 8.50 -20.16 -12.88
CA LYS A 227 9.05 -19.17 -13.81
C LYS A 227 9.80 -18.07 -13.07
N THR A 228 10.56 -17.28 -13.80
CA THR A 228 11.23 -16.08 -13.28
C THR A 228 10.26 -14.89 -13.23
N LEU A 229 10.55 -13.90 -12.37
CA LEU A 229 9.79 -12.64 -12.33
C LEU A 229 9.77 -11.95 -13.71
N LYS A 230 10.87 -12.03 -14.47
CA LYS A 230 10.95 -11.43 -15.81
C LYS A 230 9.98 -12.10 -16.80
N GLU A 231 9.85 -13.42 -16.73
CA GLU A 231 8.89 -14.16 -17.57
C GLU A 231 7.44 -13.87 -17.17
N LEU A 232 7.15 -13.81 -15.86
CA LEU A 232 5.83 -13.43 -15.35
C LEU A 232 5.42 -12.05 -15.85
N LEU A 233 6.30 -11.05 -15.71
CA LEU A 233 6.03 -9.70 -16.19
C LEU A 233 5.83 -9.68 -17.71
N LYS A 234 6.71 -10.35 -18.47
CA LYS A 234 6.58 -10.41 -19.93
C LYS A 234 5.23 -10.97 -20.36
N GLU A 235 4.69 -11.95 -19.63
CA GLU A 235 3.38 -12.51 -19.95
C GLU A 235 2.24 -11.54 -19.65
N VAL A 236 2.19 -11.00 -18.42
CA VAL A 236 1.13 -10.08 -18.00
C VAL A 236 1.08 -8.85 -18.90
N LEU A 237 2.25 -8.32 -19.28
CA LEU A 237 2.35 -7.13 -20.13
C LEU A 237 1.82 -7.32 -21.56
N LYS A 238 1.61 -8.55 -22.03
CA LYS A 238 0.93 -8.80 -23.32
C LYS A 238 -0.55 -8.44 -23.28
N HIS A 239 -1.15 -8.41 -22.10
CA HIS A 239 -2.59 -8.21 -21.90
C HIS A 239 -2.94 -6.76 -21.53
N VAL A 240 -1.94 -5.89 -21.34
CA VAL A 240 -2.15 -4.46 -21.11
C VAL A 240 -2.61 -3.81 -22.40
N LYS A 241 -3.72 -3.06 -22.33
CA LYS A 241 -4.35 -2.35 -23.45
C LYS A 241 -3.92 -0.90 -23.51
#